data_AF-V4HA04-F1
#
_entry.id   AF-V4HA04-F1
#
_cell.length_a   1.000
_cell.length_b   1.000
_cell.length_c   1.000
_cell.angle_alpha   90.00
_cell.angle_beta   90.00
_cell.angle_gamma   90.00
#
_symmetry.space_group_name_H-M   'P 1'
#
loop_
_entity.id
_entity.type
_entity.pdbx_description
1 polymer ?
#
loop_
_entity_poly.entity_id
_entity_poly.type
_entity_poly.pdbx_seq_one_letter_code
_entity_poly.pdbx_strand_id
1 'polypeptide(L)'
;MSRPLVPPRTVLVGFLVALAALACLGWVAGVDRVLAGLAGADPAGVAAALAAAACWLVAWGLSLRVALRTLGVAASPPRAVAVYASATFLNGLTPFAQVGGEALTAAVLDRSTDADYETGLAAVMAVDVVNLL
;
A
#
# COMPACT_ATOMS: atom_id res chain seq x y z
N MET A 1 -7.21 -16.65 27.93
CA MET A 1 -6.00 -15.84 27.65
C MET A 1 -5.20 -16.56 26.57
N SER A 2 -5.27 -16.05 25.35
CA SER A 2 -4.71 -16.66 24.14
C SER A 2 -3.20 -16.34 24.05
N ARG A 3 -2.35 -17.36 23.86
CA ARG A 3 -0.91 -17.16 23.67
C ARG A 3 -0.65 -16.38 22.38
N PRO A 4 0.32 -15.44 22.35
CA PRO A 4 0.65 -14.72 21.13
C PRO A 4 1.20 -15.67 20.07
N LEU A 5 0.74 -15.51 18.82
CA LEU A 5 1.08 -16.34 17.65
C LEU A 5 2.58 -16.27 17.28
N VAL A 6 3.27 -15.20 17.68
CA VAL A 6 4.71 -15.01 17.43
C VAL A 6 5.39 -14.55 18.74
N PRO A 7 6.53 -15.15 19.13
CA PRO A 7 7.28 -14.71 20.30
C PRO A 7 7.77 -13.26 20.11
N PRO A 8 7.70 -12.39 21.15
CA PRO A 8 8.12 -10.98 21.05
C PRO A 8 9.60 -10.82 20.66
N ARG A 9 10.45 -11.80 21.03
CA ARG A 9 11.85 -11.87 20.62
C ARG A 9 12.04 -11.97 19.11
N THR A 10 11.16 -12.69 18.40
CA THR A 10 11.27 -12.87 16.95
C THR A 10 10.91 -11.58 16.23
N VAL A 11 9.89 -10.87 16.72
CA VAL A 11 9.51 -9.53 16.22
C VAL A 11 10.66 -8.54 16.42
N LEU A 12 11.26 -8.53 17.61
CA LEU A 12 12.40 -7.65 17.91
C LEU A 12 13.60 -7.92 17.02
N VAL A 13 13.97 -9.20 16.82
CA VAL A 13 15.07 -9.58 15.92
C VAL A 13 14.77 -9.17 14.49
N GLY A 14 13.54 -9.40 13.99
CA GLY A 14 13.14 -8.95 12.65
C GLY A 14 13.26 -7.44 12.48
N PHE A 15 12.84 -6.67 13.49
CA PHE A 15 12.95 -5.21 13.48
C PHE A 15 14.42 -4.74 13.48
N LEU A 16 15.27 -5.37 14.30
CA LEU A 16 16.71 -5.06 14.33
C LEU A 16 17.40 -5.40 13.02
N VAL A 17 17.05 -6.52 12.38
CA VAL A 17 17.57 -6.89 11.05
C VAL A 17 17.13 -5.89 9.99
N ALA A 18 15.86 -5.47 10.00
CA ALA A 18 15.36 -4.45 9.07
C ALA A 18 16.08 -3.10 9.26
N LEU A 19 16.27 -2.66 10.50
CA LEU A 19 17.03 -1.44 10.81
C LEU A 19 18.48 -1.55 10.37
N ALA A 20 19.14 -2.68 10.61
CA ALA A 20 20.52 -2.92 10.19
C ALA A 20 20.64 -2.91 8.66
N ALA A 21 19.68 -3.51 7.94
CA ALA A 21 19.63 -3.48 6.49
C ALA A 21 19.46 -2.04 5.95
N LEU A 22 18.52 -1.27 6.52
CA LEU A 22 18.30 0.13 6.15
C LEU A 22 19.55 0.99 6.43
N ALA A 23 20.19 0.79 7.59
CA ALA A 23 21.42 1.50 7.95
C ALA A 23 22.57 1.14 7.00
N CYS A 24 22.72 -0.14 6.66
CA CYS A 24 23.70 -0.60 5.68
C CYS A 24 23.45 0.05 4.30
N LEU A 25 22.19 0.09 3.86
CA LEU A 25 21.82 0.68 2.57
C LEU A 25 22.10 2.18 2.53
N GLY A 26 21.76 2.90 3.61
CA GLY A 26 22.07 4.33 3.76
C GLY A 26 23.58 4.61 3.83
N TRP A 27 24.34 3.71 4.47
CA TRP A 27 25.80 3.79 4.52
C TRP A 27 26.43 3.57 3.15
N VAL A 28 26.01 2.54 2.40
CA VAL A 28 26.50 2.24 1.04
C VAL A 28 26.13 3.35 0.06
N ALA A 29 24.89 3.86 0.12
CA ALA A 29 24.42 4.94 -0.75
C ALA A 29 25.10 6.28 -0.42
N GLY A 30 25.52 6.47 0.82
CA GLY A 30 26.01 7.74 1.35
C GLY A 30 24.85 8.71 1.58
N VAL A 31 24.43 8.86 2.83
CA VAL A 31 23.28 9.71 3.21
C VAL A 31 23.42 11.14 2.67
N ASP A 32 24.63 11.71 2.69
CA ASP A 32 24.88 13.05 2.16
C ASP A 32 24.62 13.17 0.66
N ARG A 33 24.92 12.12 -0.12
CA ARG A 33 24.65 12.10 -1.56
C ARG A 33 23.15 12.02 -1.85
N VAL A 34 22.42 11.26 -1.04
CA VAL A 34 20.96 11.18 -1.12
C VAL A 34 20.34 12.55 -0.81
N LEU A 35 20.79 13.20 0.28
CA LEU A 35 20.30 14.52 0.67
C LEU A 35 20.66 15.60 -0.35
N ALA A 36 21.88 15.58 -0.89
CA ALA A 36 22.29 16.51 -1.95
C ALA A 36 21.50 16.30 -3.24
N GLY A 37 21.21 15.04 -3.61
CA GLY A 37 20.37 14.71 -4.76
C GLY A 37 18.93 15.18 -4.58
N LEU A 38 18.37 15.07 -3.37
CA LEU A 38 17.04 15.60 -3.05
C LEU A 38 17.00 17.13 -3.07
N ALA A 39 18.04 17.78 -2.53
CA ALA A 39 18.14 19.24 -2.51
C ALA A 39 18.36 19.86 -3.90
N GLY A 40 19.05 19.13 -4.79
CA GLY A 40 19.29 19.54 -6.18
C GLY A 40 18.25 19.04 -7.17
N ALA A 41 17.18 18.39 -6.71
CA ALA A 41 16.18 17.81 -7.59
C ALA A 41 15.45 18.89 -8.39
N ASP A 42 15.32 18.67 -9.70
CA ASP A 42 14.56 19.55 -10.58
C ASP A 42 13.07 19.58 -10.16
N PRO A 43 12.51 20.74 -9.77
CA PRO A 43 11.12 20.85 -9.36
C PRO A 43 10.12 20.39 -10.44
N ALA A 44 10.45 20.59 -11.71
CA ALA A 44 9.58 20.16 -12.80
C ALA A 44 9.54 18.63 -12.91
N GLY A 45 10.70 17.97 -12.84
CA GLY A 45 10.79 16.52 -12.75
C GLY A 45 10.04 15.94 -11.54
N VAL A 46 10.17 16.55 -10.36
CA VAL A 46 9.45 16.14 -9.15
C VAL A 46 7.94 16.30 -9.34
N ALA A 47 7.48 17.44 -9.88
CA ALA A 47 6.08 17.67 -10.14
C ALA A 47 5.50 16.67 -11.17
N ALA A 48 6.26 16.35 -12.23
CA ALA A 48 5.88 15.35 -13.21
C ALA A 48 5.76 13.95 -12.59
N ALA A 49 6.69 13.57 -11.71
CA ALA A 49 6.65 12.30 -10.99
C ALA A 49 5.42 12.22 -10.06
N LEU A 50 5.11 13.30 -9.32
CA LEU A 50 3.92 13.37 -8.47
C LEU A 50 2.64 13.30 -9.30
N ALA A 51 2.58 13.97 -10.44
CA ALA A 51 1.44 13.91 -11.35
C ALA A 51 1.25 12.49 -11.93
N ALA A 52 2.34 11.84 -12.35
CA ALA A 52 2.30 10.46 -12.81
C ALA A 52 1.81 9.50 -11.72
N ALA A 53 2.29 9.65 -10.48
CA ALA A 53 1.84 8.87 -9.34
C ALA A 53 0.35 9.09 -9.03
N ALA A 54 -0.14 10.34 -9.11
CA ALA A 54 -1.56 10.65 -8.94
C ALA A 54 -2.42 10.02 -10.04
N CYS A 55 -1.99 10.12 -11.31
CA CYS A 55 -2.66 9.46 -12.44
C CYS A 55 -2.71 7.95 -12.27
N TRP A 56 -1.62 7.34 -11.81
CA TRP A 56 -1.55 5.91 -11.50
C TRP A 56 -2.54 5.52 -10.39
N LEU A 57 -2.58 6.25 -9.27
CA LEU A 57 -3.54 6.02 -8.19
C LEU A 57 -5.00 6.14 -8.65
N VAL A 58 -5.30 7.12 -9.50
CA VAL A 58 -6.64 7.30 -10.06
C VAL A 58 -7.00 6.15 -11.00
N ALA A 59 -6.09 5.75 -11.89
CA ALA A 59 -6.33 4.65 -12.83
C ALA A 59 -6.64 3.34 -12.10
N TRP A 60 -5.84 3.00 -11.08
CA TRP A 60 -6.05 1.80 -10.28
C TRP A 60 -7.26 1.90 -9.35
N GLY A 61 -7.53 3.07 -8.79
CA GLY A 61 -8.77 3.31 -8.02
C GLY A 61 -10.03 3.13 -8.86
N LEU A 62 -9.99 3.51 -10.14
CA LEU A 62 -11.09 3.27 -11.08
C LEU A 62 -11.16 1.79 -11.50
N SER A 63 -10.04 1.10 -11.62
CA SER A 63 -10.01 -0.36 -11.82
C SER A 63 -10.69 -1.09 -10.65
N LEU A 64 -10.34 -0.73 -9.41
CA LEU A 64 -11.00 -1.24 -8.20
C LEU A 64 -12.51 -0.97 -8.23
N ARG A 65 -12.94 0.21 -8.68
CA ARG A 65 -14.37 0.52 -8.83
C ARG A 65 -15.06 -0.43 -9.81
N VAL A 66 -14.42 -0.79 -10.92
CA VAL A 66 -14.97 -1.74 -11.88
C VAL A 66 -15.12 -3.11 -11.23
N ALA A 67 -14.11 -3.59 -10.51
CA ALA A 67 -14.18 -4.85 -9.76
C ALA A 67 -15.33 -4.84 -8.73
N LEU A 68 -15.45 -3.78 -7.93
CA LEU A 68 -16.53 -3.64 -6.95
C LEU A 68 -17.92 -3.65 -7.61
N ARG A 69 -18.06 -3.01 -8.78
CA ARG A 69 -19.31 -3.06 -9.55
C ARG A 69 -19.66 -4.46 -10.03
N THR A 70 -18.68 -5.30 -10.41
CA THR A 70 -18.95 -6.69 -10.79
C THR A 70 -19.46 -7.54 -9.63
N LEU A 71 -19.15 -7.13 -8.39
CA LEU A 71 -19.60 -7.77 -7.15
C LEU A 71 -20.89 -7.15 -6.59
N GLY A 72 -21.55 -6.26 -7.34
CA GLY A 72 -22.80 -5.60 -6.91
C GLY A 72 -22.60 -4.43 -5.94
N VAL A 73 -21.37 -4.03 -5.65
CA VAL A 73 -21.07 -2.93 -4.71
C VAL A 73 -21.00 -1.60 -5.47
N ALA A 74 -21.93 -0.70 -5.14
CA ALA A 74 -21.97 0.63 -5.73
C ALA A 74 -20.99 1.58 -5.02
N ALA A 75 -19.84 1.85 -5.64
CA ALA A 75 -18.89 2.85 -5.19
C ALA A 75 -18.84 4.07 -6.14
N SER A 76 -18.84 5.28 -5.57
CA SER A 76 -18.58 6.49 -6.34
C SER A 76 -17.09 6.54 -6.76
N PRO A 77 -16.75 7.14 -7.92
CA PRO A 77 -15.37 7.22 -8.38
C PRO A 77 -14.38 7.82 -7.36
N PRO A 78 -14.66 8.96 -6.69
CA PRO A 78 -13.71 9.50 -5.72
C PRO A 78 -13.55 8.59 -4.48
N ARG A 79 -14.60 7.86 -4.08
CA ARG A 79 -14.52 6.91 -2.97
C ARG A 79 -13.62 5.72 -3.30
N ALA A 80 -13.74 5.16 -4.49
CA ALA A 80 -12.90 4.04 -4.91
C ALA A 80 -11.41 4.43 -5.02
N VAL A 81 -11.12 5.62 -5.54
CA VAL A 81 -9.75 6.16 -5.55
C VAL A 81 -9.21 6.38 -4.13
N ALA A 82 -10.02 6.93 -3.22
CA ALA A 82 -9.60 7.12 -1.83
C ALA A 82 -9.33 5.79 -1.10
N VAL A 83 -10.16 4.77 -1.33
CA VAL A 83 -9.97 3.42 -0.77
C VAL A 83 -8.68 2.81 -1.32
N TYR A 84 -8.45 2.87 -2.64
CA TYR A 84 -7.23 2.34 -3.24
C TYR A 84 -5.98 3.07 -2.76
N ALA A 85 -6.01 4.40 -2.67
CA ALA A 85 -4.91 5.19 -2.14
C ALA A 85 -4.61 4.86 -0.66
N SER A 86 -5.65 4.67 0.15
CA SER A 86 -5.51 4.27 1.55
C SER A 86 -4.88 2.88 1.68
N ALA A 87 -5.34 1.93 0.87
CA ALA A 87 -4.76 0.58 0.79
C ALA A 87 -3.28 0.63 0.40
N THR A 88 -2.94 1.37 -0.67
CA THR A 88 -1.56 1.54 -1.15
C THR A 88 -0.67 2.19 -0.09
N PHE A 89 -1.18 3.19 0.64
CA PHE A 89 -0.44 3.84 1.72
C PHE A 89 -0.18 2.89 2.90
N LEU A 90 -1.21 2.14 3.32
CA LEU A 90 -1.09 1.14 4.39
C LEU A 90 -0.13 0.01 3.99
N ASN A 91 -0.08 -0.35 2.72
CA ASN A 91 0.91 -1.25 2.16
C ASN A 91 2.34 -0.68 2.31
N GLY A 92 2.51 0.63 2.12
CA GLY A 92 3.81 1.28 2.34
C GLY A 92 4.29 1.27 3.80
N LEU A 93 3.37 1.18 4.77
CA LEU A 93 3.69 1.26 6.21
C LEU A 93 3.88 -0.09 6.89
N THR A 94 3.41 -1.18 6.31
CA THR A 94 3.43 -2.50 6.97
C THR A 94 4.59 -3.36 6.48
N PRO A 95 5.51 -3.80 7.38
CA PRO A 95 6.36 -4.95 7.05
C PRO A 95 5.43 -6.13 6.74
N PHE A 96 5.65 -6.84 5.63
CA PHE A 96 4.79 -7.93 5.11
C PHE A 96 3.48 -7.48 4.40
N ALA A 97 3.40 -6.25 3.91
CA ALA A 97 2.26 -5.70 3.16
C ALA A 97 1.67 -6.59 2.06
N GLN A 98 2.47 -7.43 1.41
CA GLN A 98 2.01 -8.37 0.37
C GLN A 98 1.06 -9.47 0.92
N VAL A 99 1.03 -9.67 2.24
CA VAL A 99 0.12 -10.61 2.95
C VAL A 99 -0.91 -9.85 3.82
N GLY A 100 -0.66 -8.56 4.11
CA GLY A 100 -1.49 -7.74 5.01
C GLY A 100 -2.42 -6.74 4.33
N GLY A 101 -2.10 -6.32 3.09
CA GLY A 101 -2.86 -5.32 2.34
C GLY A 101 -4.28 -5.75 2.00
N GLU A 102 -4.46 -7.03 1.70
CA GLU A 102 -5.74 -7.65 1.39
C GLU A 102 -6.70 -7.67 2.60
N ALA A 103 -6.19 -8.00 3.79
CA ALA A 103 -6.98 -7.99 5.04
C ALA A 103 -7.32 -6.57 5.52
N LEU A 104 -6.40 -5.61 5.35
CA LEU A 104 -6.65 -4.21 5.69
C LEU A 104 -7.61 -3.53 4.71
N THR A 105 -7.54 -3.85 3.42
CA THR A 105 -8.46 -3.31 2.42
C THR A 105 -9.86 -3.87 2.60
N ALA A 106 -9.98 -5.16 2.92
CA ALA A 106 -11.25 -5.76 3.34
C ALA A 106 -11.81 -5.12 4.63
N ALA A 107 -10.96 -4.80 5.63
CA ALA A 107 -11.39 -4.10 6.85
C ALA A 107 -11.77 -2.62 6.63
N VAL A 108 -11.17 -1.95 5.65
CA VAL A 108 -11.54 -0.58 5.26
C VAL A 108 -12.83 -0.58 4.43
N LEU A 109 -13.03 -1.56 3.53
CA LEU A 109 -14.29 -1.74 2.81
C LEU A 109 -15.44 -2.08 3.76
N ASP A 110 -15.24 -2.97 4.74
CA ASP A 110 -16.23 -3.29 5.77
C ASP A 110 -16.71 -2.04 6.55
N ARG A 111 -15.79 -1.13 6.90
CA ARG A 111 -16.17 0.12 7.60
C ARG A 111 -16.70 1.23 6.70
N SER A 112 -16.42 1.16 5.39
CA SER A 112 -16.71 2.26 4.46
C SER A 112 -17.69 1.87 3.37
N THR A 113 -18.25 0.68 3.36
CA THR A 113 -19.31 0.21 2.45
C THR A 113 -20.12 -0.87 3.17
N ASP A 114 -21.38 -1.08 2.80
CA ASP A 114 -22.20 -2.22 3.28
C ASP A 114 -21.73 -3.59 2.69
N ALA A 115 -20.44 -3.72 2.37
CA ALA A 115 -19.89 -4.91 1.74
C ALA A 115 -19.17 -5.77 2.79
N ASP A 116 -19.59 -7.03 2.89
CA ASP A 116 -18.96 -8.01 3.78
C ASP A 116 -17.46 -8.15 3.48
N TYR A 117 -16.66 -8.39 4.53
CA TYR A 117 -15.21 -8.59 4.48
C TYR A 117 -14.75 -9.51 3.34
N GLU A 118 -15.46 -10.62 3.11
CA GLU A 118 -15.14 -11.61 2.07
C GLU A 118 -15.27 -11.05 0.65
N THR A 119 -16.24 -10.18 0.43
CA THR A 119 -16.47 -9.50 -0.85
C THR A 119 -15.40 -8.45 -1.11
N GLY A 120 -15.03 -7.69 -0.06
CA GLY A 120 -13.90 -6.76 -0.12
C GLY A 120 -12.58 -7.45 -0.44
N LEU A 121 -12.33 -8.61 0.18
CA LEU A 121 -11.13 -9.41 -0.04
C LEU A 121 -11.04 -9.93 -1.48
N ALA A 122 -12.13 -10.49 -2.01
CA ALA A 122 -12.19 -11.00 -3.37
C ALA A 122 -11.93 -9.90 -4.42
N ALA A 123 -12.44 -8.69 -4.19
CA ALA A 123 -12.21 -7.55 -5.09
C ALA A 123 -10.74 -7.14 -5.17
N VAL A 124 -10.04 -7.14 -4.04
CA VAL A 124 -8.63 -6.75 -3.94
C VAL A 124 -7.74 -7.79 -4.61
N MET A 125 -7.99 -9.07 -4.34
CA MET A 125 -7.25 -10.16 -5.00
C MET A 125 -7.40 -10.13 -6.53
N ALA A 126 -8.59 -9.81 -7.04
CA ALA A 126 -8.80 -9.66 -8.47
C ALA A 126 -7.96 -8.51 -9.08
N VAL A 127 -7.84 -7.40 -8.36
CA VAL A 127 -7.01 -6.25 -8.78
C VAL A 127 -5.52 -6.60 -8.70
N ASP A 128 -5.09 -7.30 -7.65
CA ASP A 128 -3.69 -7.72 -7.49
C ASP A 128 -3.25 -8.71 -8.57
N VAL A 129 -4.12 -9.65 -8.97
CA VAL A 129 -3.84 -10.54 -10.10
C VAL A 129 -3.62 -9.76 -11.40
N VAL A 130 -4.42 -8.72 -11.66
CA VAL A 130 -4.23 -7.85 -12.84
C VAL A 130 -2.95 -7.02 -12.74
N ASN A 131 -2.55 -6.60 -11.53
CA ASN A 131 -1.31 -5.86 -11.30
C ASN A 131 -0.04 -6.71 -11.47
N LEU A 132 -0.15 -8.03 -11.34
CA LEU A 132 0.95 -8.97 -11.47
C LEU A 132 1.17 -9.49 -12.91
N LEU A 133 0.20 -9.30 -13.81
CA LEU A 133 0.27 -9.67 -15.23
C LEU A 133 0.94 -8.58 -16.08
#